data_AF-A0A9R0QA28-F1
#
_entry.id   AF-A0A9R0QA28-F1
#
_cell.length_a   1.000
_cell.length_b   1.000
_cell.length_c   1.000
_cell.angle_alpha   90.00
_cell.angle_beta   90.00
_cell.angle_gamma   90.00
#
_symmetry.space_group_name_H-M   'P 1'
#
loop_
_entity.id
_entity.type
_entity.pdbx_description
1 polymer ?
#
loop_
_entity_poly.entity_id
_entity_poly.type
_entity_poly.pdbx_seq_one_letter_code
_entity_poly.pdbx_strand_id
1 'polypeptide(L)'
;MLTNRLARYRTTPRVYVGCMKSGPVLSQKGVKYHEPESWKFGDEGNKYFRHATGQIYAISRDLASYISINQPILHRFANEDVSLGAWLIGLEVEHVDDRSLCCATPPGT
;
A
#
# COMPACT_ATOMS: atom_id res chain seq x y z
N MET A 1 -18.13 -10.50 8.38
CA MET A 1 -16.98 -11.37 8.06
C MET A 1 -16.19 -10.77 6.90
N LEU A 2 -14.86 -10.92 6.90
CA LEU A 2 -13.96 -10.42 5.85
C LEU A 2 -14.35 -10.90 4.45
N THR A 3 -14.71 -12.18 4.33
CA THR A 3 -15.17 -12.80 3.07
C THR A 3 -16.35 -12.07 2.44
N ASN A 4 -17.39 -11.75 3.22
CA ASN A 4 -18.55 -10.99 2.72
C ASN A 4 -18.16 -9.58 2.28
N ARG A 5 -17.21 -8.93 2.96
CA ARG A 5 -16.73 -7.60 2.55
C ARG A 5 -15.99 -7.65 1.23
N LEU A 6 -15.13 -8.64 1.03
CA LEU A 6 -14.36 -8.78 -0.20
C LEU A 6 -15.21 -9.33 -1.36
N ALA A 7 -16.27 -10.09 -1.07
CA ALA A 7 -17.16 -10.65 -2.08
C ALA A 7 -17.76 -9.57 -3.02
N ARG A 8 -18.02 -8.36 -2.50
CA ARG A 8 -18.54 -7.24 -3.31
C ARG A 8 -17.57 -6.74 -4.38
N TYR A 9 -16.27 -7.02 -4.23
CA TYR A 9 -15.22 -6.62 -5.15
C TYR A 9 -14.77 -7.74 -6.09
N ARG A 10 -15.40 -8.92 -6.01
CA ARG A 10 -14.97 -10.12 -6.75
C ARG A 10 -14.97 -9.94 -8.27
N THR A 11 -15.91 -9.14 -8.78
CA THR A 11 -16.05 -8.83 -10.21
C THR A 11 -15.49 -7.46 -10.58
N THR A 12 -14.92 -6.72 -9.62
CA THR A 12 -14.34 -5.40 -9.87
C THR A 12 -12.93 -5.58 -10.46
N PRO A 13 -12.70 -5.21 -11.73
CA PRO A 13 -11.37 -5.25 -12.29
C PRO A 13 -10.49 -4.18 -11.63
N ARG A 14 -9.18 -4.44 -11.53
CA ARG A 14 -8.18 -3.45 -11.08
C ARG A 14 -8.53 -2.74 -9.77
N VAL A 15 -8.96 -3.48 -8.76
CA VAL A 15 -9.25 -2.94 -7.42
C VAL A 15 -8.13 -3.25 -6.43
N TYR A 16 -7.82 -2.28 -5.57
CA TYR A 16 -6.92 -2.37 -4.42
C TYR A 16 -7.67 -1.92 -3.16
N VAL A 17 -7.95 -2.85 -2.26
CA VAL A 17 -8.76 -2.66 -1.06
C VAL A 17 -7.91 -2.81 0.18
N GLY A 18 -8.04 -1.89 1.13
CA GLY A 18 -7.35 -1.97 2.40
C GLY A 18 -7.66 -0.78 3.30
N CYS A 19 -7.03 -0.73 4.47
CA CYS A 19 -7.03 0.47 5.30
C CYS A 19 -6.01 1.46 4.74
N MET A 20 -6.49 2.44 3.97
CA MET A 20 -5.63 3.33 3.19
C MET A 20 -5.09 4.48 4.06
N LYS A 21 -3.77 4.69 3.99
CA LYS A 21 -3.09 5.78 4.69
C LYS A 21 -2.07 6.48 3.79
N SER A 22 -1.65 7.65 4.24
CA SER A 22 -0.38 8.27 3.88
C SER A 22 0.32 8.69 5.17
N GLY A 23 1.65 8.70 5.15
CA GLY A 23 2.47 8.98 6.32
C GLY A 23 3.79 9.61 5.92
N PRO A 24 4.51 10.20 6.89
CA PRO A 24 5.81 10.83 6.61
C PRO A 24 6.76 9.80 6.00
N VAL A 25 7.58 10.25 5.05
CA VAL A 25 8.68 9.44 4.53
C VAL A 25 9.73 9.27 5.64
N LEU A 26 10.12 8.03 5.92
CA LEU A 26 11.04 7.71 7.01
C LEU A 26 12.50 7.91 6.57
N SER A 27 12.93 9.15 6.38
CA SER A 27 14.28 9.52 5.92
C SER A 27 15.36 9.50 7.01
N GLN A 28 14.98 9.43 8.29
CA GLN A 28 15.94 9.44 9.40
C GLN A 28 16.62 8.08 9.59
N LYS A 29 17.95 8.05 9.62
CA LYS A 29 18.70 6.82 9.92
C LYS A 29 18.37 6.32 11.33
N GLY A 30 18.28 4.98 11.48
CA GLY A 30 18.06 4.33 12.77
C GLY A 30 16.60 4.05 13.13
N VAL A 31 15.62 4.56 12.35
CA VAL A 31 14.21 4.13 12.52
C VAL A 31 13.94 2.85 11.73
N LYS A 32 12.95 2.08 12.20
CA LYS A 32 12.44 0.91 11.46
C LYS A 32 11.93 1.37 10.08
N TYR A 33 12.29 0.63 9.03
CA TYR A 33 11.95 0.97 7.64
C TYR A 33 12.50 2.33 7.18
N HIS A 34 13.66 2.75 7.69
CA HIS A 34 14.40 3.87 7.10
C HIS A 34 14.52 3.69 5.58
N GLU A 35 14.05 4.68 4.82
CA GLU A 35 14.00 4.67 3.38
C GLU A 35 15.24 5.39 2.80
N PRO A 36 16.27 4.65 2.35
CA PRO A 36 17.50 5.24 1.86
C PRO A 36 17.31 6.08 0.59
N GLU A 37 16.27 5.78 -0.21
CA GLU A 37 15.94 6.50 -1.44
C GLU A 37 14.78 7.47 -1.21
N SER A 38 14.70 8.08 -0.01
CA SER A 38 13.62 8.99 0.39
C SER A 38 13.43 10.16 -0.57
N TRP A 39 14.50 10.60 -1.24
CA TRP A 39 14.50 11.67 -2.24
C TRP A 39 13.57 11.38 -3.45
N LYS A 40 13.25 10.11 -3.72
CA LYS A 40 12.29 9.74 -4.78
C LYS A 40 10.85 10.11 -4.46
N PHE A 41 10.55 10.39 -3.19
CA PHE A 41 9.23 10.88 -2.73
C PHE A 41 9.16 12.41 -2.69
N GLY A 42 10.14 13.09 -3.28
CA GLY A 42 10.28 14.54 -3.30
C GLY A 42 11.02 15.09 -2.08
N ASP A 43 10.71 16.33 -1.73
CA ASP A 43 11.46 17.10 -0.73
C ASP A 43 11.11 16.73 0.72
N GLU A 44 11.89 17.27 1.65
CA GLU A 44 11.69 17.09 3.08
C GLU A 44 10.27 17.52 3.51
N GLY A 45 9.63 16.71 4.35
CA GLY A 45 8.24 16.92 4.76
C GLY A 45 7.20 16.22 3.89
N ASN A 46 7.60 15.68 2.73
CA ASN A 46 6.70 14.88 1.90
C ASN A 46 6.29 13.58 2.57
N LYS A 47 5.16 13.06 2.08
CA LYS A 47 4.54 11.83 2.55
C LYS A 47 4.65 10.76 1.47
N TYR A 48 4.67 9.50 1.90
CA TYR A 48 4.47 8.39 0.97
C TYR A 48 3.13 8.55 0.22
N PHE A 49 3.10 8.11 -1.02
CA PHE A 49 1.85 7.92 -1.75
C PHE A 49 0.90 7.01 -0.96
N ARG A 50 -0.39 7.16 -1.26
CA ARG A 50 -1.44 6.42 -0.55
C ARG A 50 -1.25 4.91 -0.75
N HIS A 51 -1.24 4.17 0.35
CA HIS A 51 -1.08 2.71 0.39
C HIS A 51 -1.92 2.10 1.51
N ALA A 52 -2.25 0.82 1.42
CA ALA A 52 -2.91 0.07 2.48
C ALA A 52 -1.91 -0.33 3.56
N THR A 53 -2.28 -0.27 4.84
CA THR A 53 -1.40 -0.65 5.96
C THR A 53 -1.45 -2.16 6.26
N GLY A 54 -0.27 -2.75 6.53
CA GLY A 54 0.11 -4.17 6.46
C GLY A 54 -0.50 -5.15 7.46
N GLN A 55 -1.81 -5.07 7.70
CA GLN A 55 -2.54 -6.16 8.35
C GLN A 55 -3.28 -6.98 7.32
N ILE A 56 -4.17 -6.35 6.56
CA ILE A 56 -4.94 -7.01 5.51
C ILE A 56 -5.18 -6.00 4.39
N TYR A 57 -4.82 -6.40 3.17
CA TYR A 57 -5.26 -5.77 1.94
C TYR A 57 -5.62 -6.84 0.92
N ALA A 58 -6.38 -6.46 -0.10
CA ALA A 58 -6.75 -7.31 -1.21
C ALA A 58 -6.51 -6.57 -2.53
N ILE A 59 -6.05 -7.31 -3.54
CA ILE A 59 -5.93 -6.82 -4.92
C ILE A 59 -6.67 -7.77 -5.85
N SER A 60 -7.23 -7.23 -6.93
CA SER A 60 -7.81 -8.07 -7.99
C SER A 60 -6.78 -9.02 -8.62
N ARG A 61 -7.26 -10.12 -9.20
CA ARG A 61 -6.44 -11.10 -9.93
C ARG A 61 -5.58 -10.46 -11.02
N ASP A 62 -6.12 -9.47 -11.73
CA ASP A 62 -5.43 -8.82 -12.83
C ASP A 62 -4.24 -8.00 -12.34
N LEU A 63 -4.37 -7.31 -11.20
CA LEU A 63 -3.25 -6.61 -10.57
C LEU A 63 -2.20 -7.57 -10.02
N ALA A 64 -2.62 -8.67 -9.39
CA ALA A 64 -1.69 -9.69 -8.93
C ALA A 64 -0.90 -10.30 -10.10
N SER A 65 -1.55 -10.54 -11.22
CA SER A 65 -0.92 -11.06 -12.44
C SER A 65 0.05 -10.03 -13.03
N TYR A 66 -0.35 -8.75 -13.11
CA TYR A 66 0.52 -7.66 -13.55
C TYR A 66 1.78 -7.55 -12.70
N ILE A 67 1.64 -7.58 -11.37
CA ILE A 67 2.78 -7.53 -10.44
C ILE A 67 3.69 -8.73 -10.65
N SER A 68 3.14 -9.94 -10.78
CA SER A 68 3.92 -11.16 -10.97
C SER A 68 4.71 -11.14 -12.28
N ILE A 69 4.12 -10.64 -13.38
CA ILE A 69 4.78 -10.57 -14.69
C ILE A 69 5.89 -9.51 -14.68
N ASN A 70 5.64 -8.35 -14.07
CA ASN A 70 6.55 -7.20 -14.12
C ASN A 70 7.50 -7.13 -12.91
N GLN A 71 7.47 -8.09 -12.00
CA GLN A 71 8.28 -8.13 -10.77
C GLN A 71 9.76 -7.73 -10.95
N PRO A 72 10.48 -8.13 -12.03
CA PRO A 72 11.90 -7.78 -12.18
C PRO A 72 12.19 -6.28 -12.30
N ILE A 73 11.21 -5.48 -12.74
CA ILE A 73 11.37 -4.02 -12.91
C ILE A 73 10.64 -3.21 -11.82
N LEU A 74 9.87 -3.87 -10.95
CA LEU A 74 9.15 -3.20 -9.87
C LEU A 74 10.11 -2.82 -8.75
N HIS A 75 10.28 -1.52 -8.55
CA HIS A 75 11.16 -0.98 -7.53
C HIS A 75 10.63 -1.28 -6.12
N ARG A 76 11.47 -1.87 -5.26
CA ARG A 76 11.11 -2.20 -3.87
C ARG A 76 11.69 -1.14 -2.94
N PHE A 77 10.79 -0.51 -2.18
CA PHE A 77 11.13 0.40 -1.09
C PHE A 77 11.36 -0.37 0.21
N ALA A 78 11.89 0.30 1.23
CA ALA A 78 12.18 -0.30 2.53
C ALA A 78 10.94 -0.91 3.21
N ASN A 79 9.76 -0.38 2.91
CA ASN A 79 8.47 -0.89 3.38
C ASN A 79 7.68 -1.55 2.23
N GLU A 80 7.17 -2.74 2.48
CA GLU A 80 6.43 -3.57 1.52
C GLU A 80 5.07 -2.98 1.13
N ASP A 81 4.36 -2.35 2.08
CA ASP A 81 3.09 -1.69 1.81
C ASP A 81 3.29 -0.48 0.91
N VAL A 82 4.34 0.31 1.19
CA VAL A 82 4.76 1.45 0.36
C VAL A 82 5.12 0.97 -1.04
N SER A 83 5.85 -0.14 -1.17
CA SER A 83 6.20 -0.73 -2.46
C SER A 83 4.94 -1.07 -3.26
N LEU A 84 4.00 -1.80 -2.65
CA LEU A 84 2.75 -2.16 -3.31
C LEU A 84 1.94 -0.93 -3.74
N GLY A 85 1.78 0.06 -2.85
CA GLY A 85 1.06 1.28 -3.18
C GLY A 85 1.72 2.07 -4.31
N ALA A 86 3.06 2.16 -4.32
CA ALA A 86 3.80 2.84 -5.37
C ALA A 86 3.68 2.14 -6.73
N TRP A 87 3.63 0.80 -6.77
CA TRP A 87 3.41 0.08 -8.04
C TRP A 87 2.03 0.36 -8.64
N LEU A 88 1.03 0.57 -7.78
CA LEU A 88 -0.37 0.72 -8.19
C LEU A 88 -0.77 2.19 -8.44
N ILE A 89 -0.06 3.17 -7.88
CA ILE A 89 -0.43 4.60 -8.03
C ILE A 89 -0.34 5.11 -9.48
N GLY A 90 0.54 4.53 -10.29
CA GLY A 90 0.70 4.85 -11.70
C GLY A 90 -0.23 4.08 -12.64
N LEU A 91 -1.08 3.21 -12.10
CA LEU A 91 -2.03 2.38 -12.86
C LEU A 91 -3.46 2.91 -12.66
N GLU A 92 -4.34 2.61 -13.63
CA GLU A 92 -5.77 2.89 -13.50
C GLU A 92 -6.45 1.89 -12.55
N VAL A 93 -6.25 2.11 -11.24
CA VAL A 93 -6.67 1.23 -10.14
C VAL A 93 -7.67 1.93 -9.22
N GLU A 94 -8.77 1.23 -8.90
CA GLU A 94 -9.71 1.66 -7.87
C GLU A 94 -9.11 1.42 -6.48
N HIS A 95 -8.79 2.51 -5.78
CA HIS A 95 -8.31 2.46 -4.40
C HIS A 95 -9.49 2.56 -3.43
N VAL A 96 -9.74 1.50 -2.68
CA VAL A 96 -10.83 1.43 -1.71
C VAL A 96 -10.27 1.54 -0.29
N ASP A 97 -10.64 2.62 0.40
CA ASP A 97 -10.36 2.80 1.82
C ASP A 97 -11.45 2.13 2.69
N ASP A 98 -11.27 0.85 3.00
CA ASP A 98 -12.15 0.13 3.93
C ASP A 98 -11.58 0.22 5.35
N ARG A 99 -12.05 1.22 6.11
CA ARG A 99 -11.63 1.47 7.50
C ARG A 99 -11.91 0.32 8.45
N SER A 100 -12.80 -0.60 8.09
CA SER A 100 -13.03 -1.80 8.90
C SER A 100 -11.89 -2.82 8.80
N LEU A 101 -10.96 -2.63 7.86
CA LEU A 101 -9.71 -3.38 7.74
C LEU A 101 -8.56 -2.73 8.52
N CYS A 102 -8.77 -1.56 9.12
CA CYS A 102 -7.80 -0.99 10.05
C CYS A 102 -7.85 -1.77 11.37
N CYS A 103 -6.72 -2.20 11.91
CA CYS A 103 -6.72 -2.57 13.32
C CYS A 103 -6.94 -1.34 14.19
N ALA A 104 -7.54 -1.55 15.36
CA ALA A 104 -7.34 -0.63 16.47
C ALA A 104 -5.84 -0.63 16.78
N THR A 105 -5.14 0.47 16.52
CA THR A 105 -3.86 0.72 17.16
C THR A 105 -4.15 0.68 18.66
N PRO A 106 -3.55 -0.23 19.46
CA PRO A 106 -3.66 -0.12 20.91
C PRO A 106 -3.22 1.30 21.28
N PRO A 107 -3.94 2.04 22.15
CA PRO A 107 -3.38 3.26 22.71
C PRO A 107 -2.04 2.88 23.33
N GLY A 108 -0.97 3.53 22.88
CA GLY A 108 0.39 3.18 23.28
C GLY A 108 0.48 3.13 24.81
N THR A 109 0.72 1.94 25.34
CA THR A 109 1.27 1.75 26.68
C THR A 109 2.76 2.04 26.65
#